data_AF-A0A5J9T9E7-F1
#
_entry.id   AF-A0A5J9T9E7-F1
#
_cell.length_a   1.000
_cell.length_b   1.000
_cell.length_c   1.000
_cell.angle_alpha   90.00
_cell.angle_beta   90.00
_cell.angle_gamma   90.00
#
_symmetry.space_group_name_H-M   'P 1'
#
loop_
_entity.id
_entity.type
_entity.pdbx_description
1 polymer ?
#
loop_
_entity_poly.entity_id
_entity_poly.type
_entity_poly.pdbx_seq_one_letter_code
_entity_poly.pdbx_strand_id
1 'polypeptide(L)'
;MTMTHPPGLCPRSQALAVPLIHRPRIDNWSTLRLLDQHDILAHATLHSSPIINQSRAFLSSHASIQSPPKQSSSVARRVSSWSSDRDLAMAGETKGELVLLDFWVSPFGQRCRIALAEKGIAYEYSEQELLGKKSELLLLSNPVHKKIPVLLHAGRPVKESLVILNYLDDAFLSSPPLLPADPYARAQARFWAAYSDKVYEIGTRLWKLKGDAHAQARKEMLEVLGNLDGELGEKAFFAGDAFGFVDVALVPFMPWLPSYERYGEFSLAEVAPRVAAWAARCGERESVAKSLYPAEKVDEFITMLKKVYGIE
;
A
#
# COMPACT_ATOMS: atom_id res chain seq x y z
N MET A 1 -53.55 22.63 -64.21
CA MET A 1 -53.06 21.65 -63.22
C MET A 1 -51.68 22.13 -62.79
N THR A 2 -51.49 23.23 -62.04
CA THR A 2 -51.98 23.58 -60.68
C THR A 2 -51.85 22.36 -59.74
N MET A 3 -51.05 22.33 -58.67
CA MET A 3 -50.82 23.40 -57.69
C MET A 3 -49.45 23.35 -56.98
N THR A 4 -48.91 24.54 -56.73
CA THR A 4 -47.98 24.91 -55.65
C THR A 4 -48.71 25.09 -54.32
N HIS A 5 -48.14 24.66 -53.19
CA HIS A 5 -48.59 25.01 -51.82
C HIS A 5 -47.41 25.01 -50.81
N PRO A 6 -47.55 25.66 -49.63
CA PRO A 6 -46.68 26.76 -49.16
C PRO A 6 -45.76 26.41 -47.96
N PRO A 7 -44.89 27.33 -47.48
CA PRO A 7 -44.14 27.16 -46.23
C PRO A 7 -44.95 27.63 -45.02
N GLY A 8 -44.86 26.92 -43.89
CA GLY A 8 -45.62 27.25 -42.68
C GLY A 8 -44.99 26.74 -41.38
N LEU A 9 -44.45 27.69 -40.62
CA LEU A 9 -44.57 27.88 -39.16
C LEU A 9 -44.12 26.77 -38.19
N CYS A 10 -43.11 27.14 -37.41
CA CYS A 10 -42.75 26.62 -36.09
C CYS A 10 -43.84 26.95 -35.03
N PRO A 11 -44.14 26.01 -34.12
CA PRO A 11 -44.58 26.36 -32.78
C PRO A 11 -43.61 25.85 -31.68
N ARG A 12 -43.45 26.71 -30.67
CA ARG A 12 -42.75 26.50 -29.42
C ARG A 12 -43.38 25.40 -28.55
N SER A 13 -42.49 24.83 -27.73
CA SER A 13 -42.68 24.33 -26.35
C SER A 13 -43.64 23.16 -26.11
N GLN A 14 -43.07 22.07 -25.59
CA GLN A 14 -43.49 21.49 -24.31
C GLN A 14 -42.27 20.80 -23.67
N ALA A 15 -41.81 21.37 -22.56
CA ALA A 15 -40.83 20.76 -21.68
C ALA A 15 -41.51 19.60 -20.94
N LEU A 16 -41.01 18.38 -21.11
CA LEU A 16 -41.43 17.24 -20.32
C LEU A 16 -40.79 17.37 -18.93
N ALA A 17 -41.65 17.58 -17.93
CA ALA A 17 -41.30 17.53 -16.52
C ALA A 17 -40.89 16.11 -16.12
N VAL A 18 -39.68 15.97 -15.58
CA VAL A 18 -39.21 14.74 -14.93
C VAL A 18 -39.78 14.68 -13.51
N PRO A 19 -40.44 13.58 -13.08
CA PRO A 19 -40.95 13.49 -11.72
C PRO A 19 -39.82 13.38 -10.68
N LEU A 20 -39.85 14.24 -9.67
CA LEU A 20 -39.04 14.17 -8.47
C LEU A 20 -39.42 12.92 -7.65
N ILE A 21 -38.53 11.94 -7.61
CA ILE A 21 -38.67 10.78 -6.70
C ILE A 21 -38.33 11.23 -5.28
N HIS A 22 -39.33 11.14 -4.41
CA HIS A 22 -39.23 11.32 -2.95
C HIS A 22 -38.20 10.35 -2.35
N ARG A 23 -37.19 10.88 -1.64
CA ARG A 23 -36.34 10.08 -0.76
C ARG A 23 -37.01 9.99 0.62
N PRO A 24 -37.18 8.79 1.20
CA PRO A 24 -37.63 8.68 2.58
C PRO A 24 -36.54 9.14 3.54
N ARG A 25 -36.95 9.97 4.50
CA ARG A 25 -36.20 10.44 5.66
C ARG A 25 -36.11 9.28 6.65
N ILE A 26 -34.90 8.89 7.06
CA ILE A 26 -34.70 7.93 8.17
C ILE A 26 -34.18 8.73 9.35
N ASP A 27 -35.09 9.00 10.28
CA ASP A 27 -34.83 9.58 11.59
C ASP A 27 -34.73 8.42 12.61
N ASN A 28 -33.52 7.94 12.93
CA ASN A 28 -33.20 7.46 14.28
C ASN A 28 -31.68 7.18 14.43
N TRP A 29 -31.02 7.92 15.33
CA TRP A 29 -29.64 7.66 15.75
C TRP A 29 -29.66 7.08 17.16
N SER A 30 -29.69 5.76 17.28
CA SER A 30 -29.29 5.07 18.51
C SER A 30 -29.00 3.60 18.24
N THR A 31 -27.89 3.14 18.82
CA THR A 31 -27.41 1.75 18.95
C THR A 31 -26.96 1.01 17.68
N LEU A 32 -25.64 0.98 17.45
CA LEU A 32 -24.83 -0.24 17.61
C LEU A 32 -23.33 0.11 17.51
N ARG A 33 -22.65 0.07 18.66
CA ARG A 33 -21.19 -0.16 18.73
C ARG A 33 -20.95 -1.55 18.17
N LEU A 34 -20.21 -1.64 17.07
CA LEU A 34 -19.38 -2.77 16.64
C LEU A 34 -18.90 -2.42 15.21
N LEU A 35 -17.61 -2.62 14.95
CA LEU A 35 -16.86 -2.34 13.70
C LEU A 35 -15.97 -1.09 13.73
N ASP A 36 -14.95 -1.12 14.60
CA ASP A 36 -13.63 -0.55 14.27
C ASP A 36 -12.75 -1.66 13.67
N GLN A 37 -13.22 -2.30 12.59
CA GLN A 37 -12.49 -3.36 11.85
C GLN A 37 -12.02 -2.85 10.48
N HIS A 38 -11.45 -1.64 10.44
CA HIS A 38 -10.87 -1.04 9.22
C HIS A 38 -9.33 -1.01 9.22
N ASP A 39 -8.69 -1.85 10.03
CA ASP A 39 -7.24 -2.00 10.01
C ASP A 39 -6.86 -3.31 9.31
N ILE A 40 -6.57 -3.18 8.01
CA ILE A 40 -5.53 -3.88 7.21
C ILE A 40 -5.68 -3.52 5.70
N LEU A 41 -6.80 -2.93 5.22
CA LEU A 41 -7.05 -2.77 3.76
C LEU A 41 -7.73 -1.48 3.25
N ALA A 42 -7.58 -0.32 3.89
CA ALA A 42 -8.09 0.91 3.28
C ALA A 42 -7.05 1.57 2.33
N HIS A 43 -7.23 1.39 1.02
CA HIS A 43 -7.03 2.42 -0.02
C HIS A 43 -7.83 2.05 -1.29
N ALA A 44 -8.75 2.93 -1.70
CA ALA A 44 -9.13 3.25 -3.09
C ALA A 44 -10.45 4.06 -3.10
N THR A 45 -10.36 5.39 -2.97
CA THR A 45 -11.11 6.41 -3.76
C THR A 45 -10.95 7.77 -3.07
N LEU A 46 -10.10 8.63 -3.61
CA LEU A 46 -10.17 10.08 -3.36
C LEU A 46 -10.93 10.69 -4.53
N HIS A 47 -12.19 11.05 -4.29
CA HIS A 47 -12.87 12.07 -5.08
C HIS A 47 -12.80 13.39 -4.32
N SER A 48 -12.41 14.40 -5.08
CA SER A 48 -12.13 15.77 -4.71
C SER A 48 -13.31 16.45 -4.02
N SER A 49 -13.05 17.15 -2.90
CA SER A 49 -13.80 18.34 -2.45
C SER A 49 -13.08 19.04 -1.29
N PRO A 50 -13.32 20.36 -1.08
CA PRO A 50 -12.27 21.28 -0.68
C PRO A 50 -12.13 21.50 0.83
N ILE A 51 -10.90 21.88 1.16
CA ILE A 51 -10.42 22.39 2.46
C ILE A 51 -11.22 23.64 2.85
N ILE A 52 -11.81 23.64 4.04
CA ILE A 52 -12.13 24.88 4.77
C ILE A 52 -11.32 24.88 6.06
N ASN A 53 -10.50 25.92 6.13
CA ASN A 53 -9.65 26.35 7.23
C ASN A 53 -10.52 26.84 8.40
N GLN A 54 -10.20 26.45 9.64
CA GLN A 54 -10.42 27.33 10.79
C GLN A 54 -9.53 26.95 11.97
N SER A 55 -8.58 27.84 12.25
CA SER A 55 -7.79 27.87 13.48
C SER A 55 -8.61 28.48 14.61
N ARG A 56 -8.54 27.91 15.83
CA ARG A 56 -8.47 28.71 17.05
C ARG A 56 -7.96 27.90 18.25
N ALA A 57 -7.04 28.54 18.96
CA ALA A 57 -6.44 28.13 20.22
C ALA A 57 -7.42 28.19 21.40
N PHE A 58 -7.19 27.36 22.42
CA PHE A 58 -7.48 27.70 23.83
C PHE A 58 -6.49 26.97 24.75
N LEU A 59 -5.95 27.71 25.71
CA LEU A 59 -4.94 27.31 26.69
C LEU A 59 -5.58 26.80 28.00
N SER A 60 -4.87 25.86 28.63
CA SER A 60 -4.67 25.66 30.08
C SER A 60 -5.83 25.24 30.99
N SER A 61 -5.70 24.07 31.62
CA SER A 61 -5.61 23.97 33.10
C SER A 61 -4.89 22.68 33.55
N HIS A 62 -4.23 22.78 34.71
CA HIS A 62 -3.32 21.80 35.31
C HIS A 62 -4.04 20.65 36.03
N ALA A 63 -3.47 19.45 35.98
CA ALA A 63 -3.56 18.47 37.07
C ALA A 63 -2.34 17.52 37.05
N SER A 64 -1.52 17.61 38.10
CA SER A 64 -0.41 16.69 38.38
C SER A 64 -0.95 15.32 38.79
N ILE A 65 -0.58 14.27 38.06
CA ILE A 65 -0.64 12.89 38.53
C ILE A 65 0.70 12.23 38.16
N GLN A 66 1.52 11.94 39.18
CA GLN A 66 2.74 11.15 39.03
C GLN A 66 2.36 9.70 38.68
N SER A 67 2.95 9.18 37.60
CA SER A 67 2.90 7.75 37.23
C SER A 67 4.31 7.14 37.35
N PRO A 68 4.43 5.86 37.76
CA PRO A 68 5.71 5.20 38.00
C PRO A 68 6.47 4.89 36.70
N PRO A 69 7.79 4.62 36.75
CA PRO A 69 8.65 4.66 35.56
C PRO A 69 8.40 3.46 34.64
N LYS A 70 7.94 3.74 33.41
CA LYS A 70 7.99 2.79 32.29
C LYS A 70 9.41 2.76 31.73
N GLN A 71 10.00 1.57 31.60
CA GLN A 71 11.17 1.35 30.77
C GLN A 71 10.78 1.58 29.30
N SER A 72 10.86 2.82 28.82
CA SER A 72 10.77 3.10 27.39
C SER A 72 12.13 2.82 26.76
N SER A 73 12.12 2.05 25.66
CA SER A 73 13.30 1.79 24.85
C SER A 73 13.90 3.13 24.38
N SER A 74 15.23 3.18 24.24
CA SER A 74 15.96 4.40 23.84
C SER A 74 15.46 4.98 22.50
N VAL A 75 14.84 4.14 21.66
CA VAL A 75 14.20 4.51 20.40
C VAL A 75 12.92 5.32 20.64
N ALA A 76 12.01 4.86 21.51
CA ALA A 76 10.78 5.57 21.82
C ALA A 76 11.04 6.96 22.45
N ARG A 77 12.08 7.07 23.27
CA ARG A 77 12.52 8.34 23.87
C ARG A 77 13.03 9.35 22.83
N ARG A 78 13.71 8.89 21.77
CA ARG A 78 14.18 9.75 20.67
C ARG A 78 13.03 10.27 19.79
N VAL A 79 11.97 9.48 19.62
CA VAL A 79 10.77 9.90 18.86
C VAL A 79 10.00 11.03 19.57
N SER A 80 10.07 11.14 20.91
CA SER A 80 9.30 12.14 21.68
C SER A 80 10.00 13.49 21.93
N SER A 81 11.30 13.62 21.64
CA SER A 81 12.08 14.85 21.87
C SER A 81 12.50 15.50 20.56
N TRP A 82 11.65 16.34 19.96
CA TRP A 82 11.94 16.99 18.68
C TRP A 82 12.34 18.47 18.86
N SER A 83 13.40 18.89 18.15
CA SER A 83 13.78 20.29 17.88
C SER A 83 14.35 20.34 16.47
N SER A 84 14.02 21.40 15.71
CA SER A 84 14.26 21.55 14.27
C SER A 84 15.72 21.70 13.85
N ASP A 85 16.63 21.92 14.80
CA ASP A 85 17.95 22.51 14.53
C ASP A 85 19.10 21.52 14.79
N ARG A 86 19.08 20.35 14.15
CA ARG A 86 20.30 19.54 14.05
C ARG A 86 20.60 19.14 12.62
N ASP A 87 21.70 19.72 12.17
CA ASP A 87 22.34 19.66 10.88
C ASP A 87 22.31 18.28 10.21
N LEU A 88 21.90 18.28 8.95
CA LEU A 88 22.12 17.22 7.96
C LEU A 88 23.62 17.16 7.62
N ALA A 89 24.46 16.86 8.60
CA ALA A 89 25.87 16.59 8.39
C ALA A 89 26.04 15.09 8.10
N MET A 90 26.24 14.78 6.81
CA MET A 90 26.94 13.60 6.26
C MET A 90 27.04 12.40 7.21
N ALA A 91 25.98 11.58 7.29
CA ALA A 91 25.96 10.39 8.12
C ALA A 91 26.82 9.29 7.49
N GLY A 92 28.01 9.08 8.04
CA GLY A 92 28.70 7.80 7.93
C GLY A 92 27.82 6.71 8.54
N GLU A 93 27.72 5.59 7.83
CA GLU A 93 26.95 4.40 8.17
C GLU A 93 27.22 3.94 9.60
N THR A 94 26.36 4.34 10.55
CA THR A 94 26.38 3.79 11.89
C THR A 94 25.16 2.90 12.10
N LYS A 95 25.46 1.63 12.38
CA LYS A 95 24.50 0.60 12.76
C LYS A 95 23.70 1.10 13.98
N GLY A 96 22.42 1.41 13.81
CA GLY A 96 21.53 1.89 14.89
C GLY A 96 20.80 3.21 14.63
N GLU A 97 21.01 3.86 13.49
CA GLU A 97 20.19 5.02 13.08
C GLU A 97 18.90 4.64 12.37
N LEU A 98 18.87 3.48 11.71
CA LEU A 98 17.72 2.96 10.97
C LEU A 98 17.03 1.83 11.73
N VAL A 99 15.73 1.99 11.97
CA VAL A 99 14.86 0.93 12.50
C VAL A 99 13.68 0.75 11.57
N LEU A 100 13.43 -0.48 11.12
CA LEU A 100 12.25 -0.83 10.33
C LEU A 100 11.22 -1.50 11.22
N LEU A 101 10.12 -0.79 11.50
CA LEU A 101 8.94 -1.37 12.14
C LEU A 101 8.15 -2.14 11.09
N ASP A 102 8.06 -3.45 11.22
CA ASP A 102 7.46 -4.31 10.19
C ASP A 102 6.83 -5.57 10.80
N PHE A 103 6.14 -6.34 9.96
CA PHE A 103 5.59 -7.64 10.28
C PHE A 103 6.07 -8.66 9.24
N TRP A 104 6.52 -9.83 9.69
CA TRP A 104 7.32 -10.75 8.87
C TRP A 104 6.72 -11.06 7.50
N VAL A 105 5.40 -11.29 7.43
CA VAL A 105 4.71 -11.69 6.19
C VAL A 105 4.36 -10.49 5.29
N SER A 106 4.43 -9.26 5.80
CA SER A 106 3.96 -8.06 5.09
C SER A 106 4.70 -7.85 3.77
N PRO A 107 4.03 -7.92 2.60
CA PRO A 107 4.70 -7.68 1.32
C PRO A 107 5.19 -6.23 1.23
N PHE A 108 4.47 -5.27 1.83
CA PHE A 108 4.86 -3.86 1.85
C PHE A 108 6.15 -3.63 2.65
N GLY A 109 6.34 -4.37 3.74
CA GLY A 109 7.58 -4.32 4.51
C GLY A 109 8.74 -5.03 3.86
N GLN A 110 8.47 -6.15 3.19
CA GLN A 110 9.43 -6.86 2.35
C GLN A 110 10.01 -5.96 1.25
N ARG A 111 9.23 -5.04 0.67
CA ARG A 111 9.78 -3.99 -0.24
C ARG A 111 10.93 -3.23 0.40
N CYS A 112 10.72 -2.75 1.63
CA CYS A 112 11.71 -1.99 2.37
C CYS A 112 12.94 -2.84 2.70
N ARG A 113 12.74 -4.10 3.11
CA ARG A 113 13.84 -5.05 3.39
C ARG A 113 14.70 -5.31 2.15
N ILE A 114 14.07 -5.57 1.01
CA ILE A 114 14.76 -5.79 -0.26
C ILE A 114 15.52 -4.53 -0.68
N ALA A 115 14.92 -3.35 -0.60
CA ALA A 115 15.59 -2.10 -0.94
C ALA A 115 16.79 -1.80 -0.03
N LEU A 116 16.66 -1.99 1.28
CA LEU A 116 17.75 -1.86 2.22
C LEU A 116 18.88 -2.85 1.89
N ALA A 117 18.55 -4.09 1.52
CA ALA A 117 19.52 -5.10 1.13
C ALA A 117 20.23 -4.79 -0.20
N GLU A 118 19.49 -4.41 -1.26
CA GLU A 118 20.06 -4.01 -2.55
C GLU A 118 20.97 -2.78 -2.43
N LYS A 119 20.70 -1.90 -1.45
CA LYS A 119 21.53 -0.74 -1.16
C LYS A 119 22.65 -1.00 -0.16
N GLY A 120 22.75 -2.21 0.41
CA GLY A 120 23.75 -2.55 1.42
C GLY A 120 23.58 -1.81 2.75
N ILE A 121 22.38 -1.30 3.05
CA ILE A 121 22.12 -0.46 4.24
C ILE A 121 21.77 -1.36 5.44
N ALA A 122 22.59 -1.28 6.48
CA ALA A 122 22.30 -1.94 7.75
C ALA A 122 21.18 -1.24 8.52
N TYR A 123 20.27 -2.03 9.11
CA TYR A 123 19.15 -1.53 9.90
C TYR A 123 18.79 -2.51 11.02
N GLU A 124 18.06 -2.02 12.03
CA GLU A 124 17.41 -2.84 13.04
C GLU A 124 16.00 -3.22 12.58
N TYR A 125 15.69 -4.51 12.53
CA TYR A 125 14.33 -4.99 12.27
C TYR A 125 13.55 -5.09 13.59
N SER A 126 12.37 -4.47 13.65
CA SER A 126 11.49 -4.50 14.82
C SER A 126 10.13 -5.11 14.45
N GLU A 127 9.94 -6.39 14.80
CA GLU A 127 8.69 -7.12 14.59
C GLU A 127 7.54 -6.45 15.37
N GLN A 128 6.43 -6.17 14.69
CA GLN A 128 5.23 -5.59 15.26
C GLN A 128 4.09 -6.60 15.33
N GLU A 129 3.30 -6.53 16.41
CA GLU A 129 2.02 -7.24 16.52
C GLU A 129 0.91 -6.45 15.81
N LEU A 130 0.16 -7.10 14.91
CA LEU A 130 -0.88 -6.47 14.09
C LEU A 130 -2.29 -7.01 14.33
N LEU A 131 -2.44 -8.25 14.80
CA LEU A 131 -3.74 -8.87 15.09
C LEU A 131 -4.17 -8.61 16.54
N GLY A 132 -3.20 -8.33 17.41
CA GLY A 132 -3.41 -7.90 18.78
C GLY A 132 -3.24 -6.39 19.00
N LYS A 133 -2.68 -6.04 20.16
CA LYS A 133 -2.43 -4.65 20.53
C LYS A 133 -1.20 -4.10 19.81
N LYS A 134 -1.41 -3.08 18.96
CA LYS A 134 -0.33 -2.32 18.32
C LYS A 134 0.59 -1.66 19.36
N SER A 135 1.88 -1.63 19.06
CA SER A 135 2.88 -1.04 19.96
C SER A 135 2.72 0.49 20.09
N GLU A 136 3.08 1.04 21.25
CA GLU A 136 3.09 2.51 21.45
C GLU A 136 4.02 3.18 20.43
N LEU A 137 5.15 2.54 20.09
CA LEU A 137 6.10 3.06 19.11
C LEU A 137 5.48 3.17 17.71
N LEU A 138 4.75 2.15 17.24
CA LEU A 138 4.06 2.19 15.95
C LEU A 138 3.00 3.29 15.92
N LEU A 139 2.19 3.39 16.97
CA LEU A 139 1.11 4.38 17.06
C LEU A 139 1.66 5.82 17.09
N LEU A 140 2.79 6.06 17.75
CA LEU A 140 3.47 7.36 17.76
C LEU A 140 4.14 7.68 16.42
N SER A 141 4.71 6.66 15.76
CA SER A 141 5.47 6.85 14.51
C SER A 141 4.56 7.02 13.29
N ASN A 142 3.36 6.40 13.30
CA ASN A 142 2.35 6.53 12.26
C ASN A 142 0.95 6.76 12.86
N PRO A 143 0.68 7.95 13.43
CA PRO A 143 -0.61 8.22 14.09
C PRO A 143 -1.78 8.30 13.10
N VAL A 144 -1.51 8.59 11.82
CA VAL A 144 -2.53 8.72 10.78
C VAL A 144 -3.08 7.35 10.38
N HIS A 145 -2.21 6.44 9.93
CA HIS A 145 -2.64 5.15 9.41
C HIS A 145 -2.47 4.01 10.41
N LYS A 146 -1.60 4.16 11.41
CA LYS A 146 -1.29 3.11 12.41
C LYS A 146 -0.86 1.79 11.76
N LYS A 147 -0.22 1.87 10.58
CA LYS A 147 0.20 0.75 9.73
C LYS A 147 1.72 0.66 9.66
N ILE A 148 2.20 -0.56 9.44
CA ILE A 148 3.55 -0.88 8.98
C ILE A 148 3.58 -0.92 7.42
N PRO A 149 4.76 -0.85 6.78
CA PRO A 149 6.07 -0.55 7.38
C PRO A 149 6.20 0.92 7.81
N VAL A 150 7.06 1.14 8.79
CA VAL A 150 7.56 2.48 9.14
C VAL A 150 9.08 2.40 9.28
N LEU A 151 9.79 3.22 8.52
CA LEU A 151 11.24 3.37 8.64
C LEU A 151 11.54 4.56 9.56
N LEU A 152 12.21 4.33 10.67
CA LEU A 152 12.73 5.36 11.54
C LEU A 152 14.18 5.64 11.11
N HIS A 153 14.48 6.85 10.64
CA HIS A 153 15.85 7.31 10.38
C HIS A 153 16.21 8.41 11.38
N ALA A 154 17.13 8.08 12.29
CA ALA A 154 17.49 8.92 13.43
C ALA A 154 16.25 9.34 14.26
N GLY A 155 15.30 8.41 14.43
CA GLY A 155 14.04 8.64 15.14
C GLY A 155 12.96 9.37 14.33
N ARG A 156 13.24 9.77 13.07
CA ARG A 156 12.26 10.42 12.18
C ARG A 156 11.50 9.36 11.36
N PRO A 157 10.16 9.27 11.46
CA PRO A 157 9.40 8.25 10.75
C PRO A 157 9.12 8.61 9.29
N VAL A 158 9.45 7.68 8.39
CA VAL A 158 9.01 7.63 7.00
C VAL A 158 7.98 6.49 6.89
N LYS A 159 6.82 6.78 6.30
CA LYS A 159 5.65 5.90 6.23
C LYS A 159 5.34 5.60 4.77
N GLU A 160 4.52 4.58 4.53
CA GLU A 160 4.15 4.07 3.20
C GLU A 160 5.34 3.44 2.45
N SER A 161 5.22 2.16 2.09
CA SER A 161 6.34 1.38 1.55
C SER A 161 7.00 2.03 0.33
N LEU A 162 6.23 2.51 -0.65
CA LEU A 162 6.76 3.16 -1.86
C LEU A 162 7.40 4.52 -1.56
N VAL A 163 6.91 5.25 -0.56
CA VAL A 163 7.54 6.50 -0.10
C VAL A 163 8.86 6.19 0.60
N ILE A 164 8.91 5.15 1.43
CA ILE A 164 10.15 4.64 2.03
C ILE A 164 11.15 4.25 0.94
N LEU A 165 10.73 3.58 -0.15
CA LEU A 165 11.62 3.26 -1.26
C LEU A 165 12.22 4.51 -1.93
N ASN A 166 11.39 5.52 -2.24
CA ASN A 166 11.89 6.78 -2.79
C ASN A 166 12.86 7.46 -1.81
N TYR A 167 12.52 7.49 -0.52
CA TYR A 167 13.37 8.07 0.51
C TYR A 167 14.74 7.40 0.58
N LEU A 168 14.79 6.06 0.52
CA LEU A 168 16.04 5.31 0.50
C LEU A 168 16.87 5.62 -0.76
N ASP A 169 16.22 5.81 -1.90
CA ASP A 169 16.89 6.16 -3.15
C ASP A 169 17.45 7.59 -3.15
N ASP A 170 16.71 8.54 -2.54
CA ASP A 170 17.12 9.95 -2.46
C ASP A 170 18.18 10.19 -1.36
N ALA A 171 18.06 9.51 -0.22
CA ALA A 171 18.91 9.76 0.96
C ALA A 171 20.24 8.99 0.95
N PHE A 172 20.34 7.87 0.21
CA PHE A 172 21.51 6.97 0.21
C PHE A 172 22.11 6.81 -1.19
N LEU A 173 22.75 7.88 -1.67
CA LEU A 173 23.28 8.01 -3.03
C LEU A 173 24.58 7.22 -3.29
N SER A 174 25.20 6.62 -2.27
CA SER A 174 26.41 5.79 -2.41
C SER A 174 26.14 4.42 -3.03
N SER A 175 24.87 4.01 -3.09
CA SER A 175 24.41 2.73 -3.64
C SER A 175 23.79 2.92 -5.03
N PRO A 176 23.73 1.87 -5.88
CA PRO A 176 23.05 1.95 -7.16
C PRO A 176 21.59 2.43 -7.00
N PRO A 177 21.12 3.31 -7.91
CA PRO A 177 19.76 3.83 -7.83
C PRO A 177 18.74 2.75 -8.21
N LEU A 178 17.61 2.72 -7.50
CA LEU A 178 16.47 1.87 -7.84
C LEU A 178 15.63 2.49 -8.95
N LEU A 179 15.59 3.83 -9.01
CA LEU A 179 14.88 4.58 -10.05
C LEU A 179 15.83 5.03 -11.17
N PRO A 180 15.36 5.07 -12.42
CA PRO A 180 16.12 5.65 -13.52
C PRO A 180 16.29 7.17 -13.33
N ALA A 181 17.38 7.72 -13.88
CA ALA A 181 17.67 9.15 -13.81
C ALA A 181 16.72 9.98 -14.69
N ASP A 182 16.29 9.44 -15.83
CA ASP A 182 15.37 10.12 -16.74
C ASP A 182 14.01 10.40 -16.06
N PRO A 183 13.51 11.65 -16.07
CA PRO A 183 12.26 12.00 -15.40
C PRO A 183 11.04 11.22 -15.89
N TYR A 184 10.95 10.92 -17.18
CA TYR A 184 9.81 10.21 -17.75
C TYR A 184 9.84 8.74 -17.35
N ALA A 185 10.97 8.06 -17.52
CA ALA A 185 11.17 6.68 -17.07
C ALA A 185 10.91 6.54 -15.57
N ARG A 186 11.32 7.54 -14.76
CA ARG A 186 11.08 7.57 -13.32
C ARG A 186 9.60 7.73 -12.99
N ALA A 187 8.86 8.53 -13.75
CA ALA A 187 7.41 8.62 -13.61
C ALA A 187 6.72 7.29 -13.95
N GLN A 188 7.18 6.60 -15.00
CA GLN A 188 6.64 5.28 -15.38
C GLN A 188 6.93 4.22 -14.32
N ALA A 189 8.14 4.18 -13.77
CA ALA A 189 8.47 3.27 -12.67
C ALA A 189 7.58 3.52 -11.44
N ARG A 190 7.30 4.79 -11.09
CA ARG A 190 6.40 5.13 -9.99
C ARG A 190 4.96 4.71 -10.27
N PHE A 191 4.49 4.89 -11.51
CA PHE A 191 3.16 4.45 -11.92
C PHE A 191 3.00 2.94 -11.76
N TRP A 192 3.93 2.15 -12.32
CA TRP A 192 3.83 0.69 -12.28
C TRP A 192 4.03 0.11 -10.88
N ALA A 193 4.88 0.71 -10.06
CA ALA A 193 5.01 0.33 -8.66
C ALA A 193 3.71 0.59 -7.88
N ALA A 194 3.04 1.72 -8.09
CA ALA A 194 1.73 1.99 -7.50
C ALA A 194 0.64 1.06 -8.05
N TYR A 195 0.67 0.77 -9.36
CA TYR A 195 -0.25 -0.17 -10.00
C TYR A 195 -0.12 -1.59 -9.40
N SER A 196 1.09 -2.01 -9.04
CA SER A 196 1.36 -3.33 -8.47
C SER A 196 0.61 -3.60 -7.15
N ASP A 197 0.23 -2.57 -6.39
CA ASP A 197 -0.54 -2.71 -5.15
C ASP A 197 -1.89 -3.41 -5.37
N LYS A 198 -2.45 -3.29 -6.59
CA LYS A 198 -3.67 -3.99 -6.99
C LYS A 198 -3.58 -5.51 -6.84
N VAL A 199 -2.39 -6.09 -7.00
CA VAL A 199 -2.18 -7.55 -6.82
C VAL A 199 -2.58 -7.97 -5.41
N TYR A 200 -2.16 -7.23 -4.39
CA TYR A 200 -2.51 -7.54 -3.00
C TYR A 200 -3.97 -7.19 -2.66
N GLU A 201 -4.45 -6.03 -3.13
CA GLU A 201 -5.83 -5.59 -2.91
C GLU A 201 -6.85 -6.61 -3.47
N ILE A 202 -6.65 -7.03 -4.72
CA ILE A 202 -7.52 -7.99 -5.41
C ILE A 202 -7.27 -9.40 -4.87
N GLY A 203 -6.01 -9.80 -4.67
CA GLY A 203 -5.65 -11.10 -4.11
C GLY A 203 -6.31 -11.35 -2.75
N THR A 204 -6.45 -10.30 -1.93
CA THR A 204 -7.18 -10.39 -0.67
C THR A 204 -8.67 -10.67 -0.86
N ARG A 205 -9.28 -10.11 -1.90
CA ARG A 205 -10.70 -10.35 -2.22
C ARG A 205 -10.93 -11.80 -2.67
N LEU A 206 -9.96 -12.42 -3.35
CA LEU A 206 -10.09 -13.81 -3.85
C LEU A 206 -10.30 -14.83 -2.72
N TRP A 207 -9.67 -14.65 -1.57
CA TRP A 207 -9.83 -15.58 -0.44
C TRP A 207 -10.89 -15.13 0.59
N LYS A 208 -11.41 -13.90 0.47
CA LYS A 208 -12.47 -13.35 1.36
C LYS A 208 -13.88 -13.45 0.78
N LEU A 209 -14.04 -13.19 -0.51
CA LEU A 209 -15.34 -13.04 -1.15
C LEU A 209 -15.83 -14.35 -1.75
N LYS A 210 -17.14 -14.42 -2.04
CA LYS A 210 -17.81 -15.55 -2.70
C LYS A 210 -18.78 -15.02 -3.77
N GLY A 211 -19.27 -15.89 -4.66
CA GLY A 211 -20.27 -15.55 -5.69
C GLY A 211 -19.79 -14.49 -6.68
N ASP A 212 -20.68 -13.61 -7.13
CA ASP A 212 -20.39 -12.60 -8.16
C ASP A 212 -19.23 -11.67 -7.80
N ALA A 213 -19.10 -11.30 -6.52
CA ALA A 213 -18.02 -10.43 -6.06
C ALA A 213 -16.64 -11.11 -6.14
N HIS A 214 -16.59 -12.44 -5.97
CA HIS A 214 -15.39 -13.25 -6.18
C HIS A 214 -15.08 -13.39 -7.68
N ALA A 215 -16.08 -13.70 -8.51
CA ALA A 215 -15.90 -13.78 -9.97
C ALA A 215 -15.38 -12.46 -10.55
N GLN A 216 -15.86 -11.33 -10.04
CA GLN A 216 -15.38 -10.01 -10.42
C GLN A 216 -13.94 -9.76 -9.96
N ALA A 217 -13.58 -10.15 -8.74
CA ALA A 217 -12.19 -10.07 -8.26
C ALA A 217 -11.25 -10.94 -9.11
N ARG A 218 -11.68 -12.15 -9.51
CA ARG A 218 -10.93 -13.01 -10.44
C ARG A 218 -10.67 -12.29 -11.76
N LYS A 219 -11.71 -11.74 -12.38
CA LYS A 219 -11.57 -11.01 -13.65
C LYS A 219 -10.56 -9.86 -13.54
N GLU A 220 -10.65 -9.07 -12.46
CA GLU A 220 -9.71 -7.97 -12.21
C GLU A 220 -8.27 -8.45 -11.99
N MET A 221 -8.08 -9.58 -11.29
CA MET A 221 -6.74 -10.17 -11.10
C MET A 221 -6.11 -10.54 -12.44
N LEU A 222 -6.87 -11.21 -13.32
CA LEU A 222 -6.38 -11.60 -14.65
C LEU A 222 -5.97 -10.38 -15.47
N GLU A 223 -6.76 -9.30 -15.43
CA GLU A 223 -6.45 -8.05 -16.11
C GLU A 223 -5.18 -7.38 -15.55
N VAL A 224 -5.03 -7.32 -14.23
CA VAL A 224 -3.85 -6.74 -13.58
C VAL A 224 -2.59 -7.53 -13.93
N LEU A 225 -2.64 -8.87 -13.86
CA LEU A 225 -1.51 -9.71 -14.22
C LEU A 225 -1.16 -9.59 -15.71
N GLY A 226 -2.15 -9.57 -16.59
CA GLY A 226 -1.93 -9.36 -18.03
C GLY A 226 -1.31 -8.01 -18.36
N ASN A 227 -1.70 -6.94 -17.66
CA ASN A 227 -1.10 -5.61 -17.84
C ASN A 227 0.36 -5.57 -17.35
N LEU A 228 0.66 -6.20 -16.20
CA LEU A 228 2.03 -6.31 -15.69
C LEU A 228 2.91 -7.15 -16.62
N ASP A 229 2.37 -8.23 -17.18
CA ASP A 229 3.05 -9.06 -18.19
C ASP A 229 3.34 -8.24 -19.44
N GLY A 230 2.34 -7.53 -19.95
CA GLY A 230 2.45 -6.59 -21.07
C GLY A 230 3.57 -5.58 -20.88
N GLU A 231 3.56 -4.88 -19.74
CA GLU A 231 4.58 -3.89 -19.39
C GLU A 231 5.98 -4.50 -19.27
N LEU A 232 6.11 -5.67 -18.63
CA LEU A 232 7.40 -6.33 -18.50
C LEU A 232 7.99 -6.62 -19.88
N GLY A 233 7.18 -7.00 -20.87
CA GLY A 233 7.69 -7.18 -22.22
C GLY A 233 8.74 -8.30 -22.25
N GLU A 234 9.72 -8.14 -23.13
CA GLU A 234 10.90 -9.01 -23.19
C GLU A 234 12.01 -8.57 -22.22
N LYS A 235 11.74 -7.61 -21.32
CA LYS A 235 12.76 -7.09 -20.39
C LYS A 235 13.08 -8.14 -19.32
N ALA A 236 14.33 -8.19 -18.88
CA ALA A 236 14.72 -9.07 -17.77
C ALA A 236 14.04 -8.65 -16.45
N PHE A 237 13.91 -7.34 -16.25
CA PHE A 237 13.30 -6.65 -15.12
C PHE A 237 12.48 -5.45 -15.62
N PHE A 238 11.65 -4.85 -14.77
CA PHE A 238 10.79 -3.74 -15.20
C PHE A 238 11.56 -2.49 -15.64
N ALA A 239 12.79 -2.32 -15.16
CA ALA A 239 13.72 -1.26 -15.60
C ALA A 239 14.64 -1.68 -16.77
N GLY A 240 14.34 -2.77 -17.48
CA GLY A 240 15.18 -3.30 -18.56
C GLY A 240 16.06 -4.44 -18.06
N ASP A 241 17.38 -4.24 -18.07
CA ASP A 241 18.35 -5.27 -17.64
C ASP A 241 18.69 -5.18 -16.15
N ALA A 242 18.33 -4.08 -15.48
CA ALA A 242 18.61 -3.85 -14.08
C ALA A 242 17.37 -4.11 -13.20
N PHE A 243 17.59 -4.78 -12.06
CA PHE A 243 16.56 -4.90 -11.01
C PHE A 243 16.32 -3.53 -10.38
N GLY A 244 15.08 -3.03 -10.44
CA GLY A 244 14.76 -1.66 -10.10
C GLY A 244 13.51 -1.50 -9.24
N PHE A 245 13.03 -0.26 -9.17
CA PHE A 245 11.97 0.18 -8.26
C PHE A 245 10.67 -0.64 -8.36
N VAL A 246 10.22 -0.94 -9.59
CA VAL A 246 8.99 -1.73 -9.81
C VAL A 246 9.22 -3.18 -9.40
N ASP A 247 10.41 -3.73 -9.64
CA ASP A 247 10.73 -5.10 -9.26
C ASP A 247 10.69 -5.27 -7.73
N VAL A 248 11.32 -4.34 -7.00
CA VAL A 248 11.25 -4.26 -5.53
C VAL A 248 9.81 -4.13 -5.04
N ALA A 249 8.97 -3.36 -5.75
CA ALA A 249 7.57 -3.15 -5.36
C ALA A 249 6.69 -4.39 -5.59
N LEU A 250 6.90 -5.13 -6.68
CA LEU A 250 6.04 -6.24 -7.10
C LEU A 250 6.46 -7.59 -6.53
N VAL A 251 7.77 -7.86 -6.42
CA VAL A 251 8.28 -9.21 -6.06
C VAL A 251 7.77 -9.73 -4.71
N PRO A 252 7.53 -8.90 -3.68
CA PRO A 252 6.99 -9.38 -2.41
C PRO A 252 5.60 -10.02 -2.49
N PHE A 253 4.85 -9.78 -3.56
CA PHE A 253 3.56 -10.42 -3.76
C PHE A 253 3.70 -11.84 -4.32
N MET A 254 4.83 -12.22 -4.91
CA MET A 254 5.00 -13.52 -5.57
C MET A 254 4.79 -14.73 -4.64
N PRO A 255 5.25 -14.73 -3.37
CA PRO A 255 4.92 -15.80 -2.43
C PRO A 255 3.42 -15.93 -2.12
N TRP A 256 2.60 -14.91 -2.39
CA TRP A 256 1.15 -14.94 -2.19
C TRP A 256 0.39 -15.49 -3.40
N LEU A 257 1.01 -15.46 -4.58
CA LEU A 257 0.37 -15.86 -5.84
C LEU A 257 -0.14 -17.30 -5.84
N PRO A 258 0.58 -18.32 -5.30
CA PRO A 258 0.07 -19.69 -5.25
C PRO A 258 -1.27 -19.81 -4.50
N SER A 259 -1.43 -19.07 -3.40
CA SER A 259 -2.72 -18.99 -2.71
C SER A 259 -3.78 -18.28 -3.57
N TYR A 260 -3.41 -17.21 -4.26
CA TYR A 260 -4.34 -16.49 -5.16
C TYR A 260 -4.76 -17.33 -6.35
N GLU A 261 -3.87 -18.11 -6.97
CA GLU A 261 -4.17 -19.06 -8.03
C GLU A 261 -5.18 -20.11 -7.55
N ARG A 262 -4.97 -20.66 -6.34
CA ARG A 262 -5.89 -21.62 -5.73
C ARG A 262 -7.26 -21.03 -5.46
N TYR A 263 -7.33 -19.87 -4.82
CA TYR A 263 -8.62 -19.25 -4.46
C TYR A 263 -9.32 -18.59 -5.64
N GLY A 264 -8.57 -18.07 -6.60
CA GLY A 264 -9.07 -17.41 -7.80
C GLY A 264 -9.24 -18.34 -8.99
N GLU A 265 -8.87 -19.62 -8.87
CA GLU A 265 -8.99 -20.64 -9.92
C GLU A 265 -8.40 -20.15 -11.26
N PHE A 266 -7.13 -19.74 -11.22
CA PHE A 266 -6.38 -19.31 -12.41
C PHE A 266 -4.92 -19.78 -12.32
N SER A 267 -4.19 -19.70 -13.44
CA SER A 267 -2.75 -19.96 -13.48
C SER A 267 -1.99 -18.70 -13.90
N LEU A 268 -1.00 -18.30 -13.11
CA LEU A 268 -0.07 -17.22 -13.44
C LEU A 268 0.73 -17.55 -14.70
N ALA A 269 1.17 -18.79 -14.85
CA ALA A 269 1.96 -19.21 -16.01
C ALA A 269 1.17 -19.11 -17.34
N GLU A 270 -0.15 -19.27 -17.29
CA GLU A 270 -1.00 -19.13 -18.48
C GLU A 270 -1.34 -17.67 -18.79
N VAL A 271 -1.61 -16.87 -17.75
CA VAL A 271 -2.13 -15.50 -17.88
C VAL A 271 -1.02 -14.47 -18.02
N ALA A 272 0.11 -14.71 -17.36
CA ALA A 272 1.27 -13.82 -17.30
C ALA A 272 2.58 -14.62 -17.27
N PRO A 273 2.92 -15.34 -18.37
CA PRO A 273 4.10 -16.21 -18.43
C PRO A 273 5.43 -15.46 -18.22
N ARG A 274 5.52 -14.19 -18.65
CA ARG A 274 6.74 -13.40 -18.52
C ARG A 274 6.91 -12.95 -17.08
N VAL A 275 5.82 -12.60 -16.38
CA VAL A 275 5.83 -12.36 -14.93
C VAL A 275 6.20 -13.62 -14.17
N ALA A 276 5.68 -14.79 -14.54
CA ALA A 276 6.06 -16.06 -13.90
C ALA A 276 7.57 -16.32 -14.02
N ALA A 277 8.13 -16.16 -15.23
CA ALA A 277 9.57 -16.31 -15.45
C ALA A 277 10.39 -15.23 -14.70
N TRP A 278 9.90 -14.00 -14.65
CA TRP A 278 10.51 -12.91 -13.88
C TRP A 278 10.52 -13.19 -12.38
N ALA A 279 9.44 -13.72 -11.83
CA ALA A 279 9.35 -14.06 -10.41
C ALA A 279 10.40 -15.11 -10.02
N ALA A 280 10.59 -16.13 -10.86
CA ALA A 280 11.64 -17.14 -10.67
C ALA A 280 13.04 -16.50 -10.67
N ARG A 281 13.35 -15.65 -11.67
CA ARG A 281 14.64 -14.92 -11.73
C ARG A 281 14.87 -14.04 -10.50
N CYS A 282 13.84 -13.31 -10.06
CA CYS A 282 13.94 -12.47 -8.87
C CYS A 282 14.18 -13.31 -7.60
N GLY A 283 13.61 -14.51 -7.50
CA GLY A 283 13.81 -15.42 -6.38
C GLY A 283 15.27 -15.89 -6.20
N GLU A 284 16.07 -15.87 -7.26
CA GLU A 284 17.51 -16.19 -7.21
C GLU A 284 18.36 -15.04 -6.64
N ARG A 285 17.82 -13.81 -6.56
CA ARG A 285 18.54 -12.67 -6.00
C ARG A 285 18.63 -12.80 -4.47
N GLU A 286 19.82 -12.62 -3.93
CA GLU A 286 20.08 -12.75 -2.49
C GLU A 286 19.21 -11.82 -1.63
N SER A 287 19.02 -10.56 -2.06
CA SER A 287 18.17 -9.56 -1.39
C SER A 287 16.71 -10.02 -1.26
N VAL A 288 16.20 -10.68 -2.29
CA VAL A 288 14.85 -11.22 -2.39
C VAL A 288 14.74 -12.50 -1.58
N ALA A 289 15.62 -13.47 -1.83
CA ALA A 289 15.64 -14.77 -1.15
C ALA A 289 15.73 -14.64 0.37
N LYS A 290 16.47 -13.66 0.89
CA LYS A 290 16.56 -13.39 2.34
C LYS A 290 15.36 -12.65 2.93
N SER A 291 14.61 -11.92 2.09
CA SER A 291 13.52 -11.05 2.56
C SER A 291 12.16 -11.73 2.50
N LEU A 292 11.97 -12.67 1.56
CA LEU A 292 10.72 -13.37 1.33
C LEU A 292 10.62 -14.66 2.14
N TYR A 293 9.38 -15.06 2.43
CA TYR A 293 9.07 -16.32 3.08
C TYR A 293 8.52 -17.32 2.06
N PRO A 294 8.66 -18.64 2.30
CA PRO A 294 8.06 -19.66 1.44
C PRO A 294 6.55 -19.48 1.30
N ALA A 295 6.01 -19.81 0.13
CA ALA A 295 4.60 -19.64 -0.19
C ALA A 295 3.69 -20.45 0.75
N GLU A 296 4.16 -21.61 1.21
CA GLU A 296 3.45 -22.46 2.17
C GLU A 296 3.20 -21.72 3.50
N LYS A 297 4.19 -20.97 3.98
CA LYS A 297 4.07 -20.19 5.22
C LYS A 297 3.13 -19.00 5.05
N VAL A 298 3.08 -18.42 3.85
CA VAL A 298 2.12 -17.36 3.51
C VAL A 298 0.70 -17.94 3.44
N ASP A 299 0.53 -19.13 2.88
CA ASP A 299 -0.76 -19.82 2.81
C ASP A 299 -1.30 -20.16 4.21
N GLU A 300 -0.44 -20.68 5.10
CA GLU A 300 -0.77 -20.91 6.51
C GLU A 300 -1.27 -19.64 7.20
N PHE A 301 -0.63 -18.50 6.92
CA PHE A 301 -1.05 -17.21 7.44
C PHE A 301 -2.42 -16.78 6.89
N ILE A 302 -2.68 -16.97 5.59
CA ILE A 302 -4.00 -16.69 5.00
C ILE A 302 -5.08 -17.58 5.63
N THR A 303 -4.80 -18.88 5.79
CA THR A 303 -5.74 -19.81 6.45
C THR A 303 -6.02 -19.39 7.89
N MET A 304 -5.01 -18.93 8.63
CA MET A 304 -5.21 -18.38 9.97
C MET A 304 -6.08 -17.11 9.93
N LEU A 305 -5.84 -16.19 8.99
CA LEU A 305 -6.67 -14.99 8.83
C LEU A 305 -8.13 -15.34 8.52
N LYS A 306 -8.38 -16.35 7.68
CA LYS A 306 -9.75 -16.79 7.37
C LYS A 306 -10.52 -17.24 8.60
N LYS A 307 -9.86 -17.96 9.52
CA LYS A 307 -10.44 -18.34 10.83
C LYS A 307 -10.71 -17.12 11.70
N VAL A 308 -9.75 -16.19 11.78
CA VAL A 308 -9.90 -14.94 12.57
C VAL A 308 -11.07 -14.10 12.07
N TYR A 309 -11.29 -14.05 10.75
CA TYR A 309 -12.40 -13.31 10.14
C TYR A 309 -13.71 -14.11 10.03
N GLY A 310 -13.75 -15.37 10.49
CA GLY A 310 -14.95 -16.21 10.41
C GLY A 310 -15.41 -16.52 8.98
N ILE A 311 -14.48 -16.57 8.03
CA ILE A 311 -14.75 -16.93 6.62
C ILE A 311 -14.87 -18.46 6.49
N GLU A 312 -14.09 -19.18 7.30
CA GLU A 312 -14.02 -20.64 7.47
C GLU A 312 -13.94 -20.99 8.97
#